data_AF-T0YVU8-F1
#
_entry.id   AF-T0YVU8-F1
#
_cell.length_a   1.000
_cell.length_b   1.000
_cell.length_c   1.000
_cell.angle_alpha   90.00
_cell.angle_beta   90.00
_cell.angle_gamma   90.00
#
_symmetry.space_group_name_H-M   'P 1'
#
loop_
_entity.id
_entity.type
_entity.pdbx_description
1 polymer ?
#
loop_
_entity_poly.entity_id
_entity_poly.type
_entity_poly.pdbx_seq_one_letter_code
_entity_poly.pdbx_strand_id
1 'polypeptide(L)'
;MTGGLVDILDLRVLLKTHKVKVLATLWMNVGELVFRSVWINPKRLLVEGALQIGGFDEPFANGSIWAVNADGHRRIHLAGATGDMRPSLFIQRIKGRSRHALFESLGAGTEAQESVWRANIYTGRSVRIMTAPAPNMGLWADPEGKVRLAFGTSLR
;
A
#
# COMPACT_ATOMS: atom_id res chain seq x y z
N MET A 1 0.10 -24.20 -26.80
CA MET A 1 -0.65 -24.66 -25.60
C MET A 1 -1.30 -23.44 -24.98
N THR A 2 -2.60 -23.32 -25.15
CA THR A 2 -3.46 -22.24 -24.65
C THR A 2 -3.67 -22.43 -23.15
N GLY A 3 -2.86 -21.73 -22.33
CA GLY A 3 -3.12 -21.59 -20.91
C GLY A 3 -4.24 -20.58 -20.72
N GLY A 4 -5.44 -21.06 -20.42
CA GLY A 4 -6.57 -20.21 -20.10
C GLY A 4 -6.20 -19.26 -18.97
N LEU A 5 -6.38 -17.97 -19.21
CA LEU A 5 -6.49 -16.98 -18.15
C LEU A 5 -7.60 -17.45 -17.23
N VAL A 6 -7.22 -18.00 -16.08
CA VAL A 6 -8.14 -18.18 -14.98
C VAL A 6 -8.51 -16.75 -14.60
N ASP A 7 -9.73 -16.34 -14.96
CA ASP A 7 -10.38 -15.17 -14.39
C ASP A 7 -10.46 -15.41 -12.88
N ILE A 8 -9.41 -15.05 -12.15
CA ILE A 8 -9.44 -15.00 -10.69
C ILE A 8 -10.24 -13.73 -10.33
N LEU A 9 -11.55 -13.83 -10.50
CA LEU A 9 -12.52 -12.98 -9.84
C LEU A 9 -12.68 -13.49 -8.41
N ASP A 10 -12.12 -12.74 -7.47
CA ASP A 10 -12.76 -12.36 -6.20
C ASP A 10 -11.71 -12.31 -5.08
N LEU A 11 -11.62 -11.14 -4.44
CA LEU A 11 -11.32 -11.14 -3.01
C LEU A 11 -12.33 -10.29 -2.23
N ARG A 12 -12.97 -10.95 -1.27
CA ARG A 12 -13.95 -10.37 -0.36
C ARG A 12 -13.25 -10.07 0.97
N VAL A 13 -13.19 -8.80 1.36
CA VAL A 13 -12.70 -8.44 2.71
C VAL A 13 -13.84 -8.66 3.71
N LEU A 14 -13.66 -9.65 4.58
CA LEU A 14 -14.62 -10.05 5.60
C LEU A 14 -14.35 -9.29 6.90
N LEU A 15 -15.26 -8.41 7.33
CA LEU A 15 -15.14 -7.72 8.62
C LEU A 15 -16.02 -8.42 9.67
N LYS A 16 -15.38 -9.19 10.56
CA LYS A 16 -16.00 -9.95 11.66
C LYS A 16 -15.96 -9.13 12.96
N THR A 17 -17.05 -9.14 13.73
CA THR A 17 -16.96 -8.90 15.18
C THR A 17 -17.70 -9.98 15.98
N HIS A 18 -18.92 -10.42 15.62
CA HIS A 18 -19.66 -11.42 16.43
C HIS A 18 -20.59 -12.38 15.65
N LYS A 19 -21.08 -12.00 14.46
CA LYS A 19 -21.81 -12.85 13.51
C LYS A 19 -21.13 -12.74 12.15
N VAL A 20 -20.97 -13.85 11.43
CA VAL A 20 -20.37 -13.84 10.09
C VAL A 20 -21.37 -13.20 9.13
N LYS A 21 -21.20 -11.90 8.87
CA LYS A 21 -21.93 -11.16 7.85
C LYS A 21 -20.94 -10.39 7.01
N VAL A 22 -21.01 -10.56 5.69
CA VAL A 22 -20.25 -9.74 4.75
C VAL A 22 -20.82 -8.32 4.81
N LEU A 23 -19.99 -7.35 5.22
CA LEU A 23 -20.40 -5.95 5.31
C LEU A 23 -20.17 -5.21 3.99
N ALA A 24 -19.13 -5.57 3.25
CA ALA A 24 -18.75 -4.94 2.00
C ALA A 24 -17.90 -5.88 1.14
N THR A 25 -17.86 -5.63 -0.17
CA THR A 25 -16.93 -6.27 -1.12
C THR A 25 -16.09 -5.20 -1.78
N LEU A 26 -14.77 -5.37 -1.78
CA LEU A 26 -13.84 -4.51 -2.47
C LEU A 26 -13.32 -5.24 -3.71
N TRP A 27 -13.63 -4.70 -4.88
CA TRP A 27 -13.07 -5.19 -6.13
C TRP A 27 -11.67 -4.63 -6.31
N MET A 28 -10.69 -5.50 -6.50
CA MET A 28 -9.34 -5.12 -6.94
C MET A 28 -9.33 -4.97 -8.48
N ASN A 29 -8.24 -4.46 -9.06
CA ASN A 29 -8.11 -4.51 -10.52
C ASN A 29 -8.00 -5.98 -10.99
N VAL A 30 -8.34 -6.24 -12.25
CA VAL A 30 -8.21 -7.59 -12.83
C VAL A 30 -6.76 -8.07 -12.71
N GLY A 31 -6.57 -9.27 -12.15
CA GLY A 31 -5.26 -9.86 -11.90
C GLY A 31 -4.57 -9.40 -10.61
N GLU A 32 -5.14 -8.45 -9.87
CA GLU A 32 -4.64 -8.07 -8.55
C GLU A 32 -5.31 -8.89 -7.44
N LEU A 33 -4.48 -9.39 -6.52
CA LEU A 33 -4.87 -9.98 -5.24
C LEU A 33 -4.77 -8.93 -4.14
N VAL A 34 -5.28 -9.22 -2.94
CA VAL A 34 -4.94 -8.42 -1.75
C VAL A 34 -3.72 -9.02 -1.07
N PHE A 35 -2.74 -8.18 -0.82
CA PHE A 35 -1.57 -8.49 -0.03
C PHE A 35 -1.86 -8.40 1.47
N ARG A 36 -2.32 -7.21 1.91
CA ARG A 36 -2.67 -6.95 3.30
C ARG A 36 -3.72 -5.86 3.41
N SER A 37 -4.41 -5.83 4.55
CA SER A 37 -5.32 -4.76 4.92
C SER A 37 -4.96 -4.17 6.28
N VAL A 38 -4.97 -2.84 6.39
CA VAL A 38 -4.58 -2.14 7.62
C VAL A 38 -5.60 -1.07 7.94
N TRP A 39 -6.17 -1.09 9.15
CA TRP A 39 -6.93 0.06 9.65
C TRP A 39 -6.02 1.28 9.77
N ILE A 40 -6.45 2.45 9.34
CA ILE A 40 -5.72 3.71 9.56
C ILE A 40 -6.39 4.56 10.64
N ASN A 41 -7.70 4.51 10.67
CA ASN A 41 -8.55 5.12 11.69
C ASN A 41 -9.86 4.30 11.79
N PRO A 42 -10.77 4.60 12.73
CA PRO A 42 -12.00 3.80 12.92
C PRO A 42 -12.93 3.70 11.69
N LYS A 43 -12.73 4.52 10.65
CA LYS A 43 -13.56 4.52 9.44
C LYS A 43 -12.83 3.98 8.22
N ARG A 44 -11.50 4.06 8.15
CA ARG A 44 -10.71 3.84 6.93
C ARG A 44 -9.76 2.67 7.04
N LEU A 45 -9.79 1.82 6.02
CA LEU A 45 -8.84 0.76 5.73
C LEU A 45 -7.92 1.19 4.58
N LEU A 46 -6.66 0.78 4.65
CA LEU A 46 -5.84 0.56 3.47
C LEU A 46 -5.92 -0.89 3.06
N VAL A 47 -5.89 -1.12 1.76
CA VAL A 47 -5.78 -2.44 1.14
C VAL A 47 -4.65 -2.36 0.13
N GLU A 48 -3.62 -3.18 0.32
CA GLU A 48 -2.50 -3.27 -0.61
C GLU A 48 -2.74 -4.38 -1.62
N GLY A 49 -2.41 -4.10 -2.87
CA GLY A 49 -2.48 -5.06 -3.96
C GLY A 49 -1.27 -5.98 -3.99
N ALA A 50 -1.48 -7.17 -4.55
CA ALA A 50 -0.43 -8.11 -4.90
C ALA A 50 -0.64 -8.68 -6.30
N LEU A 51 0.44 -9.21 -6.87
CA LEU A 51 0.39 -10.02 -8.08
C LEU A 51 0.89 -11.44 -7.75
N GLN A 52 0.20 -12.44 -8.29
CA GLN A 52 0.73 -13.80 -8.32
C GLN A 52 1.77 -13.88 -9.42
N ILE A 53 3.02 -14.13 -9.05
CA ILE A 53 4.10 -14.35 -10.00
C ILE A 53 4.34 -15.87 -10.07
N GLY A 54 4.22 -16.44 -11.26
CA GLY A 54 4.40 -17.88 -11.46
C GLY A 54 5.77 -18.35 -10.97
N GLY A 55 5.79 -19.48 -10.25
CA GLY A 55 7.00 -20.03 -9.64
C GLY A 55 7.19 -19.69 -8.15
N PHE A 56 6.32 -18.87 -7.57
CA PHE A 56 6.27 -18.60 -6.13
C PHE A 56 4.94 -19.04 -5.54
N ASP A 57 4.98 -19.59 -4.32
CA ASP A 57 3.79 -20.07 -3.60
C ASP A 57 2.93 -18.92 -3.06
N GLU A 58 3.55 -17.77 -2.77
CA GLU A 58 2.89 -16.59 -2.21
C GLU A 58 2.94 -15.39 -3.19
N PRO A 59 1.89 -14.55 -3.20
CA PRO A 59 1.85 -13.36 -4.05
C PRO A 59 2.70 -12.22 -3.48
N PHE A 60 3.24 -11.38 -4.36
CA PHE A 60 4.09 -10.25 -3.98
C PHE A 60 3.33 -8.94 -4.01
N ALA A 61 3.56 -8.08 -3.02
CA ALA A 61 3.03 -6.73 -3.02
C ALA A 61 3.42 -6.00 -4.32
N ASN A 62 2.44 -5.48 -5.04
CA ASN A 62 2.67 -4.86 -6.35
C ASN A 62 2.77 -3.32 -6.28
N GLY A 63 2.72 -2.78 -5.06
CA GLY A 63 2.77 -1.35 -4.80
C GLY A 63 1.45 -0.60 -5.05
N SER A 64 0.37 -1.28 -5.45
CA SER A 64 -0.96 -0.69 -5.51
C SER A 64 -1.51 -0.52 -4.09
N ILE A 65 -2.03 0.66 -3.76
CA ILE A 65 -2.65 0.91 -2.45
C ILE A 65 -4.01 1.56 -2.65
N TRP A 66 -5.02 0.96 -2.06
CA TRP A 66 -6.38 1.49 -2.02
C TRP A 66 -6.71 1.97 -0.61
N ALA A 67 -7.35 3.13 -0.51
CA ALA A 67 -8.01 3.57 0.70
C ALA A 67 -9.52 3.43 0.56
N VAL A 68 -10.17 2.77 1.51
CA VAL A 68 -11.60 2.49 1.47
C VAL A 68 -12.20 2.59 2.86
N ASN A 69 -13.48 2.94 2.96
CA ASN A 69 -14.17 2.83 4.23
C ASN A 69 -14.40 1.36 4.61
N ALA A 70 -14.66 1.09 5.89
CA ALA A 70 -15.01 -0.25 6.37
C ALA A 70 -16.28 -0.84 5.71
N ASP A 71 -17.21 0.03 5.32
CA ASP A 71 -18.44 -0.32 4.60
C ASP A 71 -18.23 -0.44 3.07
N GLY A 72 -17.00 -0.36 2.59
CA GLY A 72 -16.66 -0.46 1.16
C GLY A 72 -16.83 0.84 0.37
N HIS A 73 -17.43 1.88 0.95
CA HIS A 73 -17.66 3.14 0.23
C HIS A 73 -16.40 4.02 0.17
N ARG A 74 -16.46 5.02 -0.72
CA ARG A 74 -15.44 6.07 -0.90
C ARG A 74 -14.05 5.51 -1.22
N ARG A 75 -13.96 4.50 -2.06
CA ARG A 75 -12.70 3.93 -2.52
C ARG A 75 -11.87 4.97 -3.29
N ILE A 76 -10.56 5.03 -3.01
CA ILE A 76 -9.59 5.88 -3.71
C ILE A 76 -8.31 5.07 -3.94
N HIS A 77 -7.72 5.19 -5.12
CA HIS A 77 -6.41 4.63 -5.42
C HIS A 77 -5.32 5.63 -4.98
N LEU A 78 -4.50 5.26 -4.00
CA LEU A 78 -3.46 6.12 -3.43
C LEU A 78 -2.13 5.97 -4.18
N ALA A 79 -1.74 4.74 -4.48
CA ALA A 79 -0.47 4.39 -5.11
C ALA A 79 -0.70 3.33 -6.19
N GLY A 80 0.11 3.33 -7.24
CA GLY A 80 0.02 2.37 -8.35
C GLY A 80 -0.33 3.05 -9.67
N ALA A 81 -0.81 2.29 -10.66
CA ALA A 81 -0.97 2.76 -12.04
C ALA A 81 -1.86 4.01 -12.20
N THR A 82 -2.85 4.18 -11.34
CA THR A 82 -3.77 5.35 -11.36
C THR A 82 -3.79 6.12 -10.03
N GLY A 83 -2.84 5.83 -9.14
CA GLY A 83 -2.68 6.53 -7.87
C GLY A 83 -1.85 7.82 -8.01
N ASP A 84 -1.96 8.71 -7.02
CA ASP A 84 -1.16 9.94 -6.96
C ASP A 84 0.31 9.64 -6.62
N MET A 85 0.55 8.59 -5.84
CA MET A 85 1.89 8.08 -5.55
C MET A 85 2.29 7.03 -6.60
N ARG A 86 3.61 6.97 -6.85
CA ARG A 86 4.23 5.80 -7.49
C ARG A 86 3.87 4.51 -6.72
N PRO A 87 4.04 3.31 -7.32
CA PRO A 87 3.89 2.06 -6.59
C PRO A 87 4.60 2.15 -5.22
N SER A 88 3.87 1.87 -4.15
CA SER A 88 4.30 2.16 -2.78
C SER A 88 3.84 1.09 -1.79
N LEU A 89 4.47 1.04 -0.62
CA LEU A 89 4.05 0.24 0.53
C LEU A 89 3.71 1.15 1.71
N PHE A 90 2.71 0.79 2.50
CA PHE A 90 2.38 1.44 3.76
C PHE A 90 3.49 1.22 4.81
N ILE A 91 3.92 2.30 5.44
CA ILE A 91 4.90 2.27 6.53
C ILE A 91 4.16 2.31 7.87
N GLN A 92 3.46 3.42 8.13
CA GLN A 92 2.86 3.66 9.44
C GLN A 92 1.75 4.71 9.42
N ARG A 93 0.95 4.68 10.49
CA ARG A 93 0.06 5.78 10.88
C ARG A 93 0.89 6.93 11.44
N ILE A 94 0.34 8.15 11.37
CA ILE A 94 0.94 9.32 12.01
C ILE A 94 0.13 9.69 13.25
N LYS A 95 0.79 9.72 14.41
CA LYS A 95 0.17 10.07 15.70
C LYS A 95 -0.53 11.43 15.61
N GLY A 96 -1.77 11.49 16.05
CA GLY A 96 -2.59 12.72 16.01
C GLY A 96 -3.03 13.18 14.61
N ARG A 97 -2.69 12.47 13.53
CA ARG A 97 -3.05 12.84 12.15
C ARG A 97 -3.80 11.72 11.44
N SER A 98 -5.01 11.42 11.90
CA SER A 98 -5.82 10.28 11.43
C SER A 98 -6.21 10.28 9.95
N ARG A 99 -6.05 11.41 9.24
CA ARG A 99 -6.28 11.53 7.79
C ARG A 99 -5.02 11.31 6.95
N HIS A 100 -3.86 11.13 7.58
CA HIS A 100 -2.59 10.97 6.89
C HIS A 100 -1.86 9.72 7.35
N ALA A 101 -1.13 9.11 6.43
CA ALA A 101 -0.27 7.97 6.67
C ALA A 101 1.03 8.14 5.89
N LEU A 102 2.06 7.38 6.29
CA LEU A 102 3.33 7.31 5.59
C LEU A 102 3.40 6.09 4.69
N PHE A 103 4.02 6.29 3.54
CA PHE A 103 4.20 5.32 2.48
C PHE A 103 5.62 5.38 1.97
N GLU A 104 6.16 4.24 1.57
CA GLU A 104 7.45 4.12 0.92
C GLU A 104 7.22 3.88 -0.56
N SER A 105 7.78 4.70 -1.45
CA SER A 105 7.74 4.42 -2.89
C SER A 105 8.70 3.30 -3.20
N LEU A 106 8.20 2.24 -3.84
CA LEU A 106 9.02 1.22 -4.46
C LEU A 106 9.83 1.87 -5.57
N GLY A 107 11.16 1.87 -5.41
CA GLY A 107 12.08 2.29 -6.46
C GLY A 107 12.00 1.37 -7.67
N ALA A 108 12.35 1.88 -8.86
CA ALA A 108 12.50 1.07 -10.06
C ALA A 108 13.89 1.30 -10.66
N GLY A 109 14.66 0.23 -10.82
CA GLY A 109 16.04 0.27 -11.33
C GLY A 109 17.10 0.36 -10.24
N THR A 110 18.36 0.13 -10.62
CA THR A 110 19.52 0.00 -9.73
C THR A 110 19.98 1.31 -9.07
N GLU A 111 19.52 2.45 -9.59
CA GLU A 111 19.82 3.78 -9.07
C GLU A 111 18.64 4.38 -8.30
N ALA A 112 17.54 3.63 -8.15
CA ALA A 112 16.37 4.15 -7.48
C ALA A 112 16.64 4.32 -5.99
N GLN A 113 16.42 5.54 -5.51
CA GLN A 113 16.41 5.85 -4.09
C GLN A 113 15.00 5.67 -3.55
N GLU A 114 14.88 4.99 -2.43
CA GLU A 114 13.63 4.94 -1.68
C GLU A 114 13.19 6.36 -1.30
N SER A 115 11.88 6.56 -1.16
CA SER A 115 11.35 7.82 -0.68
C SER A 115 10.14 7.62 0.19
N VAL A 116 10.05 8.42 1.25
CA VAL A 116 8.90 8.44 2.15
C VAL A 116 7.94 9.53 1.70
N TRP A 117 6.69 9.15 1.52
CA TRP A 117 5.58 10.00 1.13
C TRP A 117 4.56 10.06 2.26
N ARG A 118 3.92 11.21 2.41
CA ARG A 118 2.74 11.37 3.25
C ARG A 118 1.55 11.64 2.36
N ALA A 119 0.56 10.76 2.41
CA ALA A 119 -0.68 10.93 1.66
C ALA A 119 -1.86 11.17 2.58
N ASN A 120 -2.81 11.97 2.09
CA ASN A 120 -4.14 12.07 2.68
C ASN A 120 -5.01 10.91 2.17
N ILE A 121 -5.34 9.99 3.07
CA ILE A 121 -6.07 8.74 2.79
C ILE A 121 -7.52 8.93 2.33
N TYR A 122 -8.04 10.17 2.38
CA TYR A 122 -9.37 10.53 1.90
C TYR A 122 -9.35 11.29 0.58
N THR A 123 -8.19 11.75 0.10
CA THR A 123 -8.11 12.56 -1.14
C THR A 123 -7.08 12.05 -2.14
N GLY A 124 -6.21 11.10 -1.78
CA GLY A 124 -5.11 10.68 -2.64
C GLY A 124 -3.89 11.59 -2.56
N ARG A 125 -4.13 12.91 -2.52
CA ARG A 125 -3.08 13.95 -2.46
C ARG A 125 -1.93 13.57 -1.53
N SER A 126 -0.74 13.53 -2.11
CA SER A 126 0.49 13.12 -1.45
C SER A 126 1.58 14.17 -1.56
N VAL A 127 2.50 14.14 -0.61
CA VAL A 127 3.73 14.92 -0.65
C VAL A 127 4.90 14.03 -0.26
N ARG A 128 5.98 14.08 -1.04
CA ARG A 128 7.24 13.44 -0.67
C ARG A 128 7.84 14.19 0.52
N ILE A 129 8.13 13.47 1.60
CA ILE A 129 8.76 14.01 2.81
C ILE A 129 10.27 13.94 2.71
N MET A 130 10.79 12.81 2.22
CA MET A 130 12.23 12.57 2.14
C MET A 130 12.54 11.59 1.01
N THR A 131 13.72 11.74 0.43
CA THR A 131 14.35 10.74 -0.44
C THR A 131 15.58 10.22 0.30
N ALA A 132 15.85 8.92 0.16
CA ALA A 132 17.05 8.31 0.72
C ALA A 132 18.30 8.98 0.14
N PRO A 133 19.37 9.18 0.93
CA PRO A 133 20.55 9.92 0.47
C PRO A 133 21.39 9.15 -0.56
N ALA A 134 21.23 7.83 -0.65
CA ALA A 134 21.86 6.97 -1.65
C ALA A 134 20.91 5.80 -2.03
N PRO A 135 21.13 5.13 -3.18
CA PRO A 135 20.44 3.87 -3.49
C PRO A 135 20.67 2.80 -2.43
N ASN A 136 19.79 1.80 -2.35
CA ASN A 136 19.85 0.69 -1.38
C ASN A 136 19.87 1.14 0.09
N MET A 137 19.22 2.26 0.39
CA MET A 137 19.04 2.75 1.75
C MET A 137 17.56 2.83 2.11
N GLY A 138 17.23 2.17 3.22
CA GLY A 138 16.01 2.28 4.00
C GLY A 138 15.84 3.63 4.69
N LEU A 139 14.60 4.07 4.86
CA LEU A 139 14.24 5.23 5.67
C LEU A 139 13.37 4.82 6.86
N TRP A 140 13.67 5.36 8.05
CA TRP A 140 12.86 5.10 9.26
C TRP A 140 12.26 6.38 9.82
N ALA A 141 10.94 6.38 10.02
CA ALA A 141 10.19 7.46 10.63
C ALA A 141 9.78 7.17 12.08
N ASP A 142 9.67 8.24 12.87
CA ASP A 142 9.11 8.20 14.22
C ASP A 142 7.56 8.20 14.21
N PRO A 143 6.89 7.94 15.35
CA PRO A 143 5.41 7.96 15.42
C PRO A 143 4.77 9.29 15.01
N GLU A 144 5.48 10.42 15.14
CA GLU A 144 5.05 11.75 14.70
C GLU A 144 5.14 11.94 13.17
N GLY A 145 5.69 10.94 12.46
CA GLY A 145 5.80 10.89 11.01
C GLY A 145 6.98 11.68 10.45
N LYS A 146 8.01 11.93 11.27
CA LYS A 146 9.28 12.53 10.84
C LYS A 146 10.27 11.42 10.55
N VAL A 147 10.89 11.45 9.36
CA VAL A 147 12.01 10.56 9.06
C VAL A 147 13.21 10.97 9.91
N ARG A 148 13.79 10.02 10.64
CA ARG A 148 14.89 10.26 11.60
C ARG A 148 16.20 9.64 11.18
N LEU A 149 16.15 8.53 10.45
CA LEU A 149 17.32 7.75 10.09
C LEU A 149 17.19 7.29 8.64
N ALA A 150 18.33 7.27 7.95
CA ALA A 150 18.52 6.48 6.76
C ALA A 150 19.49 5.35 7.13
N PHE A 151 19.18 4.12 6.74
CA PHE A 151 19.99 2.94 7.05
C PHE A 151 20.16 2.12 5.79
N GLY A 152 21.26 1.42 5.65
CA GLY A 152 21.48 0.59 4.48
C GLY A 152 22.88 0.03 4.49
N THR A 153 23.07 -1.02 3.73
CA THR A 153 24.38 -1.61 3.50
C THR A 153 25.05 -0.81 2.39
N SER A 154 25.34 0.46 2.64
CA SER A 154 26.22 1.20 1.73
C SER A 154 27.63 0.67 1.94
N LEU A 155 28.00 -0.39 1.22
CA LEU A 155 29.39 -0.66 0.90
C LEU A 155 29.77 0.30 -0.22
N ARG A 156 30.19 1.51 0.17
CA ARG A 156 31.30 2.12 -0.55
C ARG A 156 32.58 1.53 0.02
#